data_AF-A0A6F9ADI9-F1
#
_entry.id   AF-A0A6F9ADI9-F1
#
_cell.length_a   1.000
_cell.length_b   1.000
_cell.length_c   1.000
_cell.angle_alpha   90.00
_cell.angle_beta   90.00
_cell.angle_gamma   90.00
#
_symmetry.space_group_name_H-M   'P 1'
#
loop_
_entity.id
_entity.type
_entity.pdbx_description
1 polymer ?
#
loop_
_entity_poly.entity_id
_entity_poly.type
_entity_poly.pdbx_seq_one_letter_code
_entity_poly.pdbx_strand_id
1 'polypeptide(L)'
;MLSESQINMVKVVNSVSDTLNSMQKETGNLKSKLKADLQRAPVRNSRPNGCSNGSRPRDCSDIFASGQREDGIYSVFPTHYPAGFQVFCDMTTDGGGWT
;
A
#
# COMPACT_ATOMS: atom_id res chain seq x y z
N MET A 1 -2.58 -22.96 51.68
CA MET A 1 -3.83 -23.46 51.06
C MET A 1 -4.61 -22.26 50.58
N LEU A 2 -4.70 -22.04 49.27
CA LEU A 2 -5.50 -20.93 48.74
C LEU A 2 -6.99 -21.22 48.98
N SER A 3 -7.74 -20.19 49.40
CA SER A 3 -9.20 -20.31 49.54
C SER A 3 -9.85 -20.63 48.19
N GLU A 4 -10.95 -21.39 48.19
CA GLU A 4 -11.70 -21.75 46.98
C GLU A 4 -12.12 -20.51 46.16
N SER A 5 -12.35 -19.38 46.83
CA SER A 5 -12.64 -18.11 46.17
C SER A 5 -11.47 -17.59 45.33
N GLN A 6 -10.24 -17.74 45.81
CA GLN A 6 -9.02 -17.36 45.08
C GLN A 6 -8.84 -18.24 43.83
N ILE A 7 -9.13 -19.54 43.95
CA ILE A 7 -9.06 -20.49 42.82
C ILE A 7 -10.11 -20.13 41.76
N ASN A 8 -11.33 -19.77 42.18
CA ASN A 8 -12.40 -19.38 41.27
C ASN A 8 -12.09 -18.06 40.55
N MET A 9 -11.52 -17.07 41.24
CA MET A 9 -11.08 -15.83 40.59
C MET A 9 -9.98 -16.07 39.55
N VAL A 10 -9.00 -16.94 39.84
CA VAL A 10 -7.95 -17.29 38.88
C VAL A 10 -8.53 -17.94 37.61
N LYS A 11 -9.52 -18.83 37.75
CA LYS A 11 -10.21 -19.43 36.60
C LYS A 11 -10.92 -18.39 35.74
N VAL A 12 -11.58 -17.42 36.38
CA VAL A 12 -12.24 -16.32 35.68
C VAL A 12 -11.22 -15.46 34.94
N VAL A 13 -10.12 -15.08 35.59
CA VAL A 13 -9.06 -14.26 34.97
C VAL A 13 -8.40 -14.97 33.78
N ASN A 14 -8.17 -16.28 33.87
CA ASN A 14 -7.64 -17.06 32.75
C ASN A 14 -8.62 -17.11 31.57
N SER A 15 -9.91 -17.39 31.84
CA SER A 15 -10.96 -17.40 30.80
C SER A 15 -11.12 -16.03 30.12
N VAL A 16 -11.07 -14.94 30.89
CA VAL A 16 -11.10 -13.58 30.34
C VAL A 16 -9.83 -13.27 29.54
N SER A 17 -8.66 -13.78 29.96
CA SER A 17 -7.42 -13.63 29.18
C SER A 17 -7.47 -14.38 27.85
N ASP A 18 -8.02 -15.60 27.84
CA ASP A 18 -8.16 -16.41 26.63
C ASP A 18 -9.10 -15.76 25.62
N THR A 19 -10.23 -15.22 26.10
CA THR A 19 -11.18 -14.49 25.23
C THR A 19 -10.58 -13.19 24.69
N LEU A 20 -9.83 -12.43 25.51
CA LEU A 20 -9.15 -11.20 25.08
C LEU A 20 -8.07 -11.49 24.02
N ASN A 21 -7.25 -12.53 24.22
CA ASN A 21 -6.23 -12.95 23.26
C ASN A 21 -6.86 -13.37 21.92
N SER A 22 -8.01 -14.05 21.97
CA SER A 22 -8.76 -14.44 20.77
C SER A 22 -9.25 -13.21 19.98
N MET A 23 -9.80 -12.19 20.67
CA MET A 23 -10.20 -10.94 20.01
C MET A 23 -9.02 -10.16 19.43
N GLN A 24 -7.87 -10.14 20.11
CA GLN A 24 -6.66 -9.49 19.60
C GLN A 24 -6.11 -10.17 18.33
N LYS A 25 -6.24 -11.50 18.23
CA LYS A 25 -5.80 -12.29 17.08
C LYS A 25 -6.59 -11.96 15.81
N GLU A 26 -7.89 -11.71 15.93
CA GLU A 26 -8.76 -11.30 14.83
C GLU A 26 -8.44 -9.88 14.31
N THR A 27 -8.20 -8.92 15.22
CA THR A 27 -7.79 -7.56 14.84
C THR A 27 -6.40 -7.51 14.20
N GLY A 28 -5.50 -8.42 14.60
CA GLY A 28 -4.18 -8.59 14.00
C GLY A 28 -4.23 -9.12 12.56
N ASN A 29 -5.16 -10.03 12.28
CA ASN A 29 -5.34 -10.63 10.96
C ASN A 29 -6.03 -9.68 9.96
N LEU A 30 -6.93 -8.81 10.43
CA LEU A 30 -7.49 -7.75 9.59
C LEU A 30 -6.43 -6.71 9.20
N LYS A 31 -5.50 -6.38 10.10
CA LYS A 31 -4.36 -5.50 9.81
C LYS A 31 -3.37 -6.12 8.82
N SER A 32 -3.10 -7.43 8.90
CA SER A 32 -2.23 -8.11 7.92
C SER A 32 -2.91 -8.22 6.56
N LYS A 33 -4.23 -8.45 6.50
CA LYS A 33 -4.99 -8.50 5.25
C LYS A 33 -5.10 -7.14 4.55
N LEU A 34 -5.38 -6.06 5.28
CA LEU A 34 -5.36 -4.70 4.73
C LEU A 34 -3.96 -4.28 4.22
N LYS A 35 -2.89 -4.72 4.87
CA LYS A 35 -1.51 -4.52 4.39
C LYS A 35 -1.24 -5.30 3.10
N ALA A 36 -1.75 -6.52 3.01
CA ALA A 36 -1.60 -7.36 1.82
C ALA A 36 -2.43 -6.84 0.63
N ASP A 37 -3.61 -6.26 0.88
CA ASP A 37 -4.48 -5.73 -0.17
C ASP A 37 -4.07 -4.30 -0.63
N LEU A 38 -3.53 -3.44 0.24
CA LEU A 38 -2.86 -2.19 -0.22
C LEU A 38 -1.52 -2.46 -0.93
N GLN A 39 -0.88 -3.61 -0.69
CA GLN A 39 0.25 -4.06 -1.51
C GLN A 39 -0.18 -4.63 -2.87
N ARG A 40 -1.50 -4.83 -3.07
CA ARG A 40 -2.09 -5.39 -4.28
C ARG A 40 -2.88 -4.37 -5.11
N ALA A 41 -2.65 -3.08 -4.89
CA ALA A 41 -2.75 -2.14 -6.00
C ALA A 41 -1.85 -2.66 -7.13
N PRO A 42 -2.13 -2.41 -8.42
CA PRO A 42 -1.27 -2.82 -9.51
C PRO A 42 0.02 -1.96 -9.53
N VAL A 43 0.79 -1.98 -8.44
CA VAL A 43 2.24 -1.86 -8.52
C VAL A 43 2.73 -3.19 -9.09
N ARG A 44 2.45 -3.44 -10.38
CA ARG A 44 3.30 -4.37 -11.11
C ARG A 44 4.73 -3.90 -10.83
N ASN A 45 5.50 -4.78 -10.21
CA ASN A 45 6.91 -4.64 -9.87
C ASN A 45 7.84 -4.31 -11.05
N SER A 46 7.31 -3.87 -12.19
CA SER A 46 7.99 -2.98 -13.09
C SER A 46 8.25 -1.70 -12.32
N ARG A 47 9.40 -1.59 -11.64
CA ARG A 47 10.04 -0.27 -11.56
C ARG A 47 9.91 0.28 -12.99
N PRO A 48 9.18 1.38 -13.24
CA PRO A 48 9.36 2.06 -14.51
C PRO A 48 10.88 2.21 -14.57
N ASN A 49 11.52 1.73 -15.64
CA ASN A 49 12.90 2.11 -15.86
C ASN A 49 12.88 3.62 -15.67
N GLY A 50 13.52 4.13 -14.61
CA GLY A 50 13.45 5.55 -14.34
C GLY A 50 13.85 6.29 -15.61
N CYS A 51 13.49 7.57 -15.72
CA CYS A 51 14.13 8.41 -16.72
C CYS A 51 15.64 8.12 -16.69
N SER A 52 16.31 8.09 -17.84
CA SER A 52 17.66 7.56 -18.03
C SER A 52 18.74 8.06 -17.04
N ASN A 53 18.43 9.11 -16.28
CA ASN A 53 19.25 9.71 -15.22
C ASN A 53 18.84 9.34 -13.78
N GLY A 54 17.96 8.37 -13.56
CA GLY A 54 17.45 7.99 -12.22
C GLY A 54 16.51 9.02 -11.58
N SER A 55 16.11 10.07 -12.33
CA SER A 55 15.16 11.09 -11.89
C SER A 55 13.72 10.57 -11.97
N ARG A 56 12.85 11.10 -11.10
CA ARG A 56 11.40 10.88 -11.18
C ARG A 56 10.82 11.57 -12.41
N PRO A 57 9.80 11.01 -13.08
CA PRO A 57 9.19 11.63 -14.27
C PRO A 57 8.50 12.93 -13.89
N ARG A 58 8.63 13.97 -14.71
CA ARG A 58 7.99 15.27 -14.48
C ARG A 58 6.60 15.37 -15.07
N ASP A 59 6.33 14.59 -16.11
CA ASP A 59 5.08 14.55 -16.87
C ASP A 59 4.89 13.18 -17.56
N CYS A 60 3.78 13.03 -18.30
CA CYS A 60 3.48 11.80 -19.05
C CYS A 60 4.45 11.54 -20.20
N SER A 61 5.10 12.58 -20.76
CA SER A 61 6.12 12.42 -21.80
C SER A 61 7.38 11.75 -21.25
N ASP A 62 7.85 12.15 -20.07
CA ASP A 62 8.96 11.48 -19.38
C ASP A 62 8.65 9.99 -19.11
N ILE A 63 7.39 9.68 -18.76
CA ILE A 63 6.92 8.31 -18.53
C ILE A 63 6.89 7.53 -19.86
N PHE A 64 6.37 8.12 -20.93
CA PHE A 64 6.35 7.50 -22.25
C PHE A 64 7.77 7.24 -22.78
N ALA A 65 8.69 8.19 -22.60
CA ALA A 65 10.10 8.04 -22.97
C ALA A 65 10.80 6.88 -22.24
N SER A 66 10.31 6.49 -21.05
CA SER A 66 10.81 5.32 -20.31
C SER A 66 10.38 3.95 -20.87
N GLY A 67 9.53 3.95 -21.90
CA GLY A 67 9.00 2.73 -22.52
C GLY A 67 7.61 2.31 -22.04
N GLN A 68 6.96 3.09 -21.17
CA GLN A 68 5.55 2.85 -20.81
C GLN A 68 4.63 3.16 -21.99
N ARG A 69 3.63 2.31 -22.23
CA ARG A 69 2.72 2.40 -23.39
C ARG A 69 1.25 2.17 -23.03
N GLU A 70 0.95 1.93 -21.74
CA GLU A 70 -0.41 1.68 -21.27
C GLU A 70 -1.05 2.98 -20.81
N ASP A 71 -2.29 3.25 -21.20
CA ASP A 71 -3.06 4.36 -20.65
C ASP A 71 -3.35 4.10 -19.17
N GLY A 72 -3.34 5.16 -18.35
CA GLY A 72 -3.65 4.97 -16.94
C GLY A 72 -3.26 6.13 -16.03
N ILE A 73 -3.43 5.94 -14.73
CA ILE A 73 -3.05 6.94 -13.72
C ILE A 73 -1.59 6.73 -13.33
N TYR A 74 -0.78 7.79 -13.47
CA TYR A 74 0.64 7.79 -13.11
C TYR A 74 0.98 8.93 -12.15
N SER A 75 2.03 8.72 -11.35
CA SER A 75 2.59 9.78 -10.49
C SER A 75 3.64 10.58 -11.25
N VAL A 76 3.49 11.90 -11.26
CA VAL A 76 4.42 12.85 -11.89
C VAL A 76 4.96 13.84 -10.84
N PHE A 77 6.17 14.34 -11.06
CA PHE A 77 6.92 15.15 -10.11
C PHE A 77 7.53 16.40 -10.77
N PRO A 78 6.72 17.44 -11.06
CA PRO A 78 7.22 18.68 -11.64
C PRO A 78 8.28 19.38 -10.77
N THR A 79 9.14 20.18 -11.39
CA THR A 79 10.31 20.82 -10.75
C THR A 79 9.99 21.53 -9.42
N HIS A 80 8.89 22.27 -9.37
CA HIS A 80 8.49 23.07 -8.21
C HIS A 80 7.48 22.35 -7.30
N TYR A 81 7.20 21.07 -7.56
CA TYR A 81 6.25 20.27 -6.78
C TYR A 81 6.84 18.88 -6.45
N PRO A 82 7.82 18.82 -5.52
CA PRO A 82 8.57 17.60 -5.25
C PRO A 82 7.75 16.48 -4.59
N ALA A 83 6.59 16.82 -4.01
CA ALA A 83 5.64 15.84 -3.49
C ALA A 83 5.01 15.01 -4.63
N GLY A 84 4.89 15.59 -5.82
CA GLY A 84 4.22 14.98 -6.96
C GLY A 84 2.71 14.85 -6.78
N PHE A 85 2.03 14.52 -7.88
CA PHE A 85 0.60 14.23 -7.89
C PHE A 85 0.29 13.20 -8.97
N GLN A 86 -0.93 12.67 -8.95
CA GLN A 86 -1.40 11.70 -9.92
C GLN A 86 -2.09 12.40 -11.10
N VAL A 87 -1.80 11.94 -12.31
CA VAL A 87 -2.43 12.39 -13.56
C VAL A 87 -2.86 11.16 -14.36
N PHE A 88 -3.87 11.33 -15.22
CA PHE A 88 -4.11 10.36 -16.28
C PHE A 88 -3.10 10.61 -17.38
N CYS A 89 -2.43 9.55 -17.84
CA CYS A 89 -1.59 9.60 -19.02
C CYS A 89 -2.25 8.81 -20.14
N ASP A 90 -2.46 9.48 -21.26
CA ASP A 90 -2.79 8.85 -22.53
C ASP A 90 -1.48 8.53 -23.26
N MET A 91 -1.20 7.23 -23.38
CA MET A 91 -0.01 6.68 -24.01
C MET A 91 -0.29 6.13 -25.41
N THR A 92 -1.52 6.23 -25.90
CA THR A 92 -1.96 5.60 -27.14
C THR A 92 -2.35 6.60 -28.23
N THR A 93 -3.03 7.69 -27.86
CA THR A 93 -3.51 8.72 -28.79
C THR A 93 -2.35 9.56 -29.32
N ASP A 94 -2.33 9.80 -30.63
CA ASP A 94 -1.39 10.71 -31.32
C ASP A 94 0.09 10.48 -30.96
N GLY A 95 0.47 9.23 -30.72
CA GLY A 95 1.83 8.85 -30.36
C GLY A 95 2.14 8.86 -28.86
N GLY A 96 1.17 9.19 -28.00
CA GLY A 96 1.22 9.02 -26.55
C GLY A 96 2.03 10.09 -25.79
N GLY A 97 2.00 9.99 -24.46
CA GLY A 97 2.72 10.89 -23.55
C GLY A 97 1.91 12.12 -23.13
N TRP A 98 0.60 12.10 -23.31
CA TRP A 98 -0.31 13.21 -23.01
C TRP A 98 -0.82 13.14 -21.57
N THR A 99 -0.91 14.30 -20.91
CA THR A 99 -1.56 14.52 -19.61
C THR A 99 -3.00 14.97 -19.77
#